data_AF-A0A920EJ92-F1
#
_entry.id   AF-A0A920EJ92-F1
#
_cell.length_a   1.000
_cell.length_b   1.000
_cell.length_c   1.000
_cell.angle_alpha   90.00
_cell.angle_beta   90.00
_cell.angle_gamma   90.00
#
_symmetry.space_group_name_H-M   'P 1'
#
loop_
_entity.id
_entity.type
_entity.pdbx_description
1 polymer ?
#
loop_
_entity_poly.entity_id
_entity_poly.type
_entity_poly.pdbx_seq_one_letter_code
_entity_poly.pdbx_strand_id
1 'polypeptide(L)' 'MLIGLGGGAASSMTSGSSSEDLDFASVQRQNPEIERRCQEVIDSCWQLGDLNPIEFIHDVGAGGLSMLFQSS' A
#
# COMPACT_ATOMS: atom_id res chain seq x y z
N MET A 1 -5.05 15.31 -6.70
CA MET A 1 -3.65 14.94 -6.46
C MET A 1 -3.57 13.42 -6.41
N LEU A 2 -2.85 12.79 -7.34
CA LEU A 2 -2.58 11.36 -7.34
C LEU A 2 -1.31 11.12 -6.50
N ILE A 3 -1.31 10.14 -5.61
CA ILE A 3 -0.21 9.88 -4.66
C ILE A 3 0.54 8.62 -5.14
N GLY A 4 1.86 8.69 -5.29
CA GLY A 4 2.70 7.51 -5.54
C GLY A 4 2.56 6.85 -6.92
N LEU A 5 2.07 7.57 -7.95
CA LEU A 5 1.88 7.00 -9.28
C LEU A 5 3.26 6.60 -9.87
N GLY A 6 3.44 5.31 -10.17
CA GLY A 6 4.70 4.80 -10.71
C GLY A 6 5.81 4.56 -9.67
N GLY A 7 5.49 4.54 -8.37
CA GLY A 7 6.48 4.33 -7.30
C GLY A 7 7.34 3.06 -7.47
N GLY A 8 6.79 1.98 -8.05
CA GLY A 8 7.56 0.76 -8.36
C GLY A 8 8.55 0.92 -9.54
N ALA A 9 8.23 1.76 -10.52
CA ALA A 9 9.14 2.07 -11.63
C ALA A 9 10.21 3.09 -11.20
N ALA A 10 9.82 4.09 -10.40
CA ALA A 10 10.72 5.11 -9.87
C ALA A 10 11.75 4.52 -8.87
N SER A 11 11.36 3.58 -8.01
CA SER A 11 12.28 2.90 -7.08
C SER A 11 13.32 2.01 -7.78
N SER A 12 13.14 1.73 -9.08
CA SER A 12 14.05 0.93 -9.90
C SER A 12 15.08 1.76 -10.67
N MET A 13 15.09 3.09 -10.52
CA MET A 13 16.04 4.01 -11.19
C MET A 13 17.13 4.54 -10.23
N THR A 14 18.32 4.85 -10.76
CA THR A 14 19.42 5.44 -9.97
C THR A 14 19.07 6.87 -9.55
N SER A 15 19.23 7.18 -8.26
CA SER A 15 18.91 8.50 -7.70
C SER A 15 19.74 9.61 -8.34
N GLY A 16 19.09 10.71 -8.76
CA GLY A 16 19.77 11.95 -9.21
C GLY A 16 19.62 12.31 -10.69
N SER A 17 18.98 11.48 -11.52
CA SER A 17 18.63 11.81 -12.92
C SER A 17 17.11 11.85 -13.14
N SER A 18 16.36 12.40 -12.19
CA SER A 18 14.89 12.43 -12.19
C SER A 18 14.34 13.66 -12.92
N SER A 19 13.27 13.48 -13.70
CA SER A 19 12.41 14.59 -14.16
C SER A 19 11.61 15.13 -12.98
N GLU A 20 11.35 16.44 -12.90
CA GLU A 20 10.58 17.07 -11.80
C GLU A 20 9.23 16.39 -11.55
N ASP A 21 8.58 15.87 -12.59
CA ASP A 21 7.33 15.11 -12.49
C ASP A 21 7.48 13.79 -11.69
N LEU A 22 8.62 13.10 -11.81
CA LEU A 22 8.91 11.88 -11.06
C LEU A 22 9.17 12.21 -9.58
N ASP A 23 9.77 13.36 -9.30
CA ASP A 23 10.01 13.81 -7.93
C ASP A 23 8.69 14.16 -7.23
N PHE A 24 7.74 14.83 -7.90
CA PHE A 24 6.39 15.04 -7.35
C PHE A 24 5.62 13.72 -7.17
N ALA A 25 5.76 12.77 -8.10
CA ALA A 25 5.11 11.46 -7.99
C ALA A 25 5.66 10.61 -6.84
N SER A 26 6.91 10.86 -6.42
CA SER A 26 7.56 10.17 -5.29
C SER A 26 7.07 10.63 -3.92
N VAL A 27 6.35 11.76 -3.84
CA VAL A 27 5.82 12.29 -2.58
C VAL A 27 4.73 11.35 -2.04
N GLN A 28 5.07 10.67 -0.94
CA GLN A 28 4.14 9.82 -0.22
C GLN A 28 3.36 10.61 0.84
N ARG A 29 2.19 10.09 1.20
CA ARG A 29 1.37 10.61 2.30
C ARG A 29 1.09 9.48 3.27
N GLN A 30 1.41 9.69 4.53
CA GLN A 30 1.13 8.74 5.60
C GLN A 30 -0.06 9.20 6.44
N ASN A 31 -0.84 8.23 6.93
CA ASN A 31 -1.83 8.45 7.99
C ASN A 31 -1.82 7.25 8.96
N PRO A 32 -0.96 7.28 10.00
CA PRO A 32 -0.83 6.18 10.94
C PRO A 32 -2.12 5.84 11.72
N GLU A 33 -3.04 6.78 11.90
CA GLU A 33 -4.31 6.53 12.60
C GLU A 33 -5.23 5.60 11.80
N ILE A 34 -5.22 5.71 10.48
CA ILE A 34 -6.01 4.83 9.60
C ILE A 34 -5.45 3.42 9.61
N GLU A 35 -4.13 3.26 9.53
CA GLU A 35 -3.47 1.96 9.63
C GLU A 35 -3.77 1.29 10.98
N ARG A 36 -3.70 2.06 12.08
CA ARG A 36 -4.07 1.58 13.42
C ARG A 36 -5.52 1.08 13.48
N ARG A 37 -6.46 1.81 12.87
CA ARG A 37 -7.88 1.39 12.83
C ARG A 37 -8.09 0.13 11.98
N CYS A 38 -7.35 -0.01 10.88
CA CYS A 38 -7.34 -1.27 10.11
C CYS A 38 -6.79 -2.42 10.96
N GLN A 39 -5.71 -2.18 11.71
CA GLN A 39 -5.13 -3.18 12.60
C GLN A 39 -6.12 -3.62 13.69
N GLU A 40 -6.89 -2.71 14.29
CA GLU A 40 -7.93 -3.07 15.28
C GLU A 40 -9.01 -4.01 14.70
N VAL A 41 -9.36 -3.86 13.41
CA VAL A 41 -10.29 -4.76 12.72
C VAL A 41 -9.66 -6.13 12.48
N ILE A 42 -8.42 -6.16 11.98
CA ILE A 42 -7.66 -7.41 11.80
C ILE A 42 -7.54 -8.13 13.13
N ASP A 43 -7.26 -7.39 14.21
CA ASP A 43 -7.16 -7.91 15.56
C ASP A 43 -8.46 -8.54 16.04
N SER A 44 -9.57 -7.84 15.83
CA SER A 44 -10.90 -8.37 16.14
C SER A 44 -11.19 -9.64 15.36
N CYS A 45 -10.81 -9.72 14.08
CA CYS A 45 -11.05 -10.89 13.24
C CYS A 45 -10.23 -12.11 13.68
N TRP A 46 -8.92 -11.99 13.92
CA TRP A 46 -8.13 -13.16 14.32
C TRP A 46 -8.44 -13.63 15.74
N GLN A 47 -8.86 -12.72 16.63
CA GLN A 47 -9.32 -13.07 17.98
C GLN A 47 -10.59 -13.94 17.99
N LEU A 48 -11.35 -14.00 16.90
CA LEU A 48 -12.49 -14.91 16.76
C LEU A 48 -12.10 -16.38 16.57
N GLY A 49 -10.81 -16.70 16.41
CA GLY A 49 -10.32 -18.07 16.25
C GLY A 49 -10.94 -18.76 15.03
N ASP A 50 -11.59 -19.91 15.24
CA ASP A 50 -12.25 -20.68 14.18
C ASP A 50 -13.40 -19.93 13.49
N LEU A 51 -13.89 -18.83 14.09
CA LEU A 51 -14.92 -17.97 13.51
C LEU A 51 -14.34 -16.74 12.78
N ASN A 52 -13.02 -16.71 12.55
CA ASN A 52 -12.38 -15.64 11.79
C ASN A 52 -12.95 -15.58 10.36
N PRO A 53 -13.59 -14.47 9.95
CA PRO A 53 -14.18 -14.35 8.62
C PRO A 53 -13.17 -14.05 7.50
N ILE A 54 -11.90 -13.78 7.83
CA ILE A 54 -10.86 -13.47 6.85
C ILE A 54 -10.33 -14.77 6.23
N GLU A 55 -10.67 -15.02 4.97
CA GLU A 55 -10.11 -16.13 4.18
C GLU A 55 -8.69 -15.81 3.70
N PHE A 56 -8.47 -14.58 3.24
CA PHE A 56 -7.18 -14.09 2.77
C PHE A 56 -7.07 -12.57 2.96
N ILE A 57 -5.87 -12.08 3.26
CA ILE A 57 -5.57 -10.65 3.38
C ILE A 57 -4.17 -10.39 2.80
N HIS A 58 -4.03 -9.28 2.07
CA HIS A 58 -2.77 -8.86 1.45
C HIS A 58 -2.66 -7.33 1.48
N ASP A 59 -1.44 -6.82 1.64
CA ASP A 59 -1.17 -5.39 1.70
C ASP A 59 -1.29 -4.72 0.31
N VAL A 60 -1.49 -3.41 0.28
CA VAL A 60 -1.47 -2.62 -0.97
C VAL A 60 -0.24 -1.73 -0.97
N GLY A 61 0.70 -2.05 -1.86
CA GLY A 61 1.97 -1.32 -2.01
C GLY A 61 2.18 -0.78 -3.42
N ALA A 62 3.34 -1.08 -4.00
CA ALA A 62 3.69 -0.63 -5.34
C ALA A 62 2.70 -1.17 -6.39
N GLY A 63 2.26 -0.30 -7.31
CA GLY A 63 1.25 -0.67 -8.31
C GLY A 63 -0.20 -0.64 -7.80
N GLY A 64 -0.43 -0.35 -6.52
CA GLY A 64 -1.77 -0.15 -5.94
C GLY A 64 -2.71 -1.33 -6.17
N LEU A 65 -4.00 -1.04 -6.35
CA LEU A 65 -5.04 -2.07 -6.51
C LEU A 65 -4.84 -2.94 -7.75
N SER A 66 -4.30 -2.39 -8.85
CA SER A 66 -4.13 -3.18 -10.08
C SER A 66 -3.12 -4.31 -9.92
N MET A 67 -2.10 -4.12 -9.08
CA MET A 67 -1.14 -5.18 -8.78
C MET A 67 -1.67 -6.13 -7.71
N LEU A 68 -2.35 -5.62 -6.68
CA LEU A 68 -2.99 -6.44 -5.65
C LEU A 68 -3.90 -7.52 -6.25
N PHE A 69 -4.84 -7.14 -7.13
CA PHE A 69 -5.79 -8.09 -7.72
C PHE A 69 -5.17 -9.07 -8.72
N GLN A 70 -3.95 -8.81 -9.20
CA GLN A 70 -3.23 -9.72 -10.09
C GLN A 70 -2.36 -10.72 -9.33
N SER A 71 -1.96 -10.41 -8.10
CA SER A 71 -1.14 -11.27 -7.24
C SER A 71 -1.94 -12.09 -6.21
N SER A 72 -3.26 -11.87 -6.12
CA SER A 72 -4.20 -12.58 -5.25
C SER A 72 -4.82 -13.77 -5.98
#